data_AF-A0A932LMG2-F1
#
_entry.id   AF-A0A932LMG2-F1
#
_cell.length_a   1.000
_cell.length_b   1.000
_cell.length_c   1.000
_cell.angle_alpha   90.00
_cell.angle_beta   90.00
_cell.angle_gamma   90.00
#
_symmetry.space_group_name_H-M   'P 1'
#
loop_
_entity.id
_entity.type
_entity.pdbx_description
1 polymer ?
#
loop_
_entity_poly.entity_id
_entity_poly.type
_entity_poly.pdbx_seq_one_letter_code
_entity_poly.pdbx_strand_id
1 'polypeptide(L)'
;MLPNLPDNALVTADAGFVGYEYVQAILASGRQLLLRVGANVKVLKKLGYAREFNHTVYLWPDRQAQRGQPPLVLRLVVAHNGKHPVYLLTSVLSPSRLSDAQVIELYARRWGIELFYRHLKQTFQRRKLRSASAENARVEMEWSLAGLWAMALYALVEREKDGISPPGLSVAQTLRAFRRMLRDYLHPAERGRSLRDRLRMATIDPYERRSKDSRDYPRKKRETPPGPPQ
;
A
#
# COMPACT_ATOMS: atom_id res chain seq x y z
N MET A 1 -4.73 7.86 14.83
CA MET A 1 -4.89 7.06 13.60
C MET A 1 -5.22 5.59 13.91
N LEU A 2 -4.41 4.87 14.70
CA LEU A 2 -4.69 3.46 15.04
C LEU A 2 -6.09 3.20 15.65
N PRO A 3 -6.61 4.05 16.56
CA PRO A 3 -7.95 3.85 17.12
C PRO A 3 -9.09 3.94 16.09
N ASN A 4 -8.85 4.61 14.96
CA ASN A 4 -9.85 4.80 13.89
C ASN A 4 -9.84 3.65 12.87
N LEU A 5 -8.89 2.72 12.98
CA LEU A 5 -8.86 1.54 12.11
C LEU A 5 -9.88 0.52 12.61
N PRO A 6 -10.51 -0.26 11.70
CA PRO A 6 -11.38 -1.36 12.10
C PRO A 6 -10.67 -2.35 13.03
N ASP A 7 -11.46 -3.06 13.82
CA ASP A 7 -10.95 -4.17 14.62
C ASP A 7 -10.35 -5.24 13.72
N ASN A 8 -9.28 -5.88 14.19
CA ASN A 8 -8.50 -6.86 13.41
C ASN A 8 -7.88 -6.35 12.10
N ALA A 9 -7.80 -5.03 11.88
CA ALA A 9 -7.11 -4.50 10.70
C ALA A 9 -5.65 -5.00 10.62
N LEU A 10 -5.23 -5.42 9.42
CA LEU A 10 -3.84 -5.78 9.12
C LEU A 10 -3.13 -4.56 8.52
N VAL A 11 -2.21 -3.98 9.29
CA VAL A 11 -1.40 -2.84 8.85
C VAL A 11 -0.21 -3.34 8.05
N THR A 12 -0.09 -2.93 6.79
CA THR A 12 1.01 -3.32 5.91
C THR A 12 2.07 -2.22 5.80
N ALA A 13 3.34 -2.55 6.00
CA ALA A 13 4.46 -1.60 5.96
C ALA A 13 5.70 -2.15 5.22
N ASP A 14 6.53 -1.24 4.68
CA ASP A 14 7.80 -1.58 4.01
C ASP A 14 8.99 -1.53 4.99
N ALA A 15 10.18 -1.92 4.54
CA ALA A 15 11.40 -2.11 5.34
C ALA A 15 11.92 -0.87 6.10
N GLY A 16 11.33 0.31 5.88
CA GLY A 16 11.62 1.52 6.66
C GLY A 16 10.89 1.62 8.00
N PHE A 17 9.95 0.72 8.29
CA PHE A 17 9.04 0.82 9.45
C PHE A 17 9.25 -0.30 10.50
N VAL A 18 10.42 -0.93 10.53
CA VAL A 18 10.72 -2.11 11.39
C VAL A 18 11.07 -1.74 12.84
N GLY A 19 10.72 -0.55 13.31
CA GLY A 19 11.04 -0.12 14.68
C GLY A 19 10.20 -0.87 15.71
N TYR A 20 10.83 -1.35 16.78
CA TYR A 20 10.16 -2.11 17.86
C TYR A 20 8.96 -1.35 18.41
N GLU A 21 9.10 -0.05 18.69
CA GLU A 21 8.04 0.78 19.26
C GLU A 21 6.83 0.88 18.32
N TYR A 22 7.05 0.95 17.00
CA TYR A 22 5.96 0.98 16.03
C TYR A 22 5.21 -0.34 15.97
N VAL A 23 5.94 -1.46 15.93
CA VAL A 23 5.34 -2.80 15.95
C VAL A 23 4.57 -2.99 17.25
N GLN A 24 5.18 -2.67 18.39
CA GLN A 24 4.55 -2.78 19.70
C GLN A 24 3.27 -1.93 19.79
N ALA A 25 3.29 -0.68 19.33
CA ALA A 25 2.11 0.19 19.34
C ALA A 25 0.95 -0.37 18.51
N ILE A 26 1.23 -0.95 17.35
CA ILE A 26 0.21 -1.60 16.50
C ILE A 26 -0.38 -2.81 17.22
N LEU A 27 0.45 -3.68 17.79
CA LEU A 27 0.00 -4.87 18.50
C LEU A 27 -0.77 -4.52 19.78
N ALA A 28 -0.29 -3.55 20.55
CA ALA A 28 -0.96 -3.06 21.76
C ALA A 28 -2.33 -2.45 21.46
N SER A 29 -2.53 -1.91 20.26
CA SER A 29 -3.85 -1.45 19.81
C SER A 29 -4.78 -2.60 19.40
N GLY A 30 -4.36 -3.87 19.41
CA GLY A 30 -5.18 -5.01 18.97
C GLY A 30 -5.27 -5.18 17.45
N ARG A 31 -4.49 -4.40 16.68
CA ARG A 31 -4.38 -4.52 15.23
C ARG A 31 -3.23 -5.49 14.88
N GLN A 32 -3.28 -6.03 13.68
CA GLN A 32 -2.27 -6.97 13.17
C GLN A 32 -1.26 -6.22 12.29
N LEU A 33 -0.08 -6.80 12.11
CA LEU A 33 1.00 -6.25 11.29
C LEU A 33 1.40 -7.22 10.17
N LEU A 34 1.74 -6.65 9.02
CA LEU A 34 2.47 -7.27 7.92
C LEU A 34 3.58 -6.33 7.46
N LEU A 35 4.83 -6.76 7.52
CA LEU A 35 5.98 -5.89 7.33
C LEU A 35 7.05 -6.58 6.50
N ARG A 36 7.61 -5.89 5.50
CA ARG A 36 8.81 -6.36 4.81
C ARG A 36 10.05 -6.08 5.63
N VAL A 37 10.97 -7.04 5.66
CA VAL A 37 12.29 -6.91 6.27
C VAL A 37 13.39 -7.25 5.28
N GLY A 38 14.60 -6.80 5.59
CA GLY A 38 15.83 -7.20 4.93
C GLY A 38 16.96 -7.35 5.93
N ALA A 39 18.19 -7.39 5.44
CA ALA A 39 19.42 -7.58 6.23
C ALA A 39 19.66 -6.56 7.36
N ASN A 40 18.95 -5.44 7.37
CA ASN A 40 19.02 -4.45 8.44
C ASN A 40 18.24 -4.86 9.70
N VAL A 41 17.55 -6.00 9.69
CA VAL A 41 16.73 -6.47 10.80
C VAL A 41 17.29 -7.79 11.33
N LYS A 42 17.60 -7.81 12.63
CA LYS A 42 17.98 -9.01 13.36
C LYS A 42 16.72 -9.70 13.89
N VAL A 43 16.51 -10.95 13.53
CA VAL A 43 15.39 -11.77 13.98
C VAL A 43 15.91 -12.97 14.77
N LEU A 44 15.46 -13.12 16.00
CA LEU A 44 15.87 -14.22 16.87
C LEU A 44 14.92 -15.40 16.70
N LYS A 45 15.40 -16.61 17.01
CA LYS A 45 14.63 -17.85 17.03
C LYS A 45 14.92 -18.59 18.34
N LYS A 46 14.06 -19.51 18.76
CA LYS A 46 14.32 -20.40 19.90
C LYS A 46 14.60 -19.67 21.21
N LEU A 47 13.83 -18.61 21.49
CA LEU A 47 13.91 -17.89 22.77
C LEU A 47 12.98 -18.46 23.84
N GLY A 48 12.01 -19.31 23.49
CA GLY A 48 11.10 -19.93 24.45
C GLY A 48 10.08 -18.99 25.10
N TYR A 49 9.91 -17.77 24.59
CA TYR A 49 8.94 -16.80 25.11
C TYR A 49 7.48 -17.10 24.74
N ALA A 50 7.27 -17.95 23.74
CA ALA A 50 5.95 -18.40 23.30
C ALA A 50 6.04 -19.85 22.80
N ARG A 51 4.88 -20.48 22.58
CA ARG A 51 4.83 -21.77 21.87
C ARG A 51 5.37 -21.59 20.46
N GLU A 52 6.53 -22.19 20.20
CA GLU A 52 7.24 -22.00 18.94
C GLU A 52 6.76 -22.98 17.86
N PHE A 53 6.67 -22.46 16.64
CA PHE A 53 6.53 -23.23 15.41
C PHE A 53 7.71 -22.93 14.49
N ASN A 54 7.91 -23.73 13.43
CA ASN A 54 9.07 -23.61 12.52
C ASN A 54 9.33 -22.19 11.97
N HIS A 55 8.29 -21.37 11.85
CA HIS A 55 8.37 -20.01 11.29
C HIS A 55 8.26 -18.90 12.34
N THR A 56 8.24 -19.24 13.64
CA THR A 56 8.21 -18.25 14.72
C THR A 56 9.56 -17.56 14.84
N VAL A 57 9.54 -16.23 14.88
CA VAL A 57 10.70 -15.38 15.05
C VAL A 57 10.40 -14.28 16.05
N TYR A 58 11.45 -13.72 16.64
CA TYR A 58 11.35 -12.68 17.65
C TYR A 58 12.08 -11.42 17.18
N LEU A 59 11.36 -10.29 17.16
CA LEU A 59 11.96 -8.98 16.99
C LEU A 59 12.29 -8.41 18.37
N TRP A 60 13.58 -8.33 18.69
CA TRP A 60 14.06 -7.89 19.99
C TRP A 60 15.38 -7.14 19.87
N PRO A 61 15.36 -5.83 19.59
CA PRO A 61 16.58 -5.06 19.51
C PRO A 61 17.22 -4.90 20.91
N ASP A 62 18.55 -4.84 20.95
CA ASP A 62 19.34 -4.90 22.20
C ASP A 62 18.95 -3.78 23.19
N ARG A 63 18.60 -2.59 22.69
CA ARG A 63 18.17 -1.46 23.53
C ARG A 63 16.90 -1.79 24.34
N GLN A 64 15.94 -2.49 23.75
CA GLN A 64 14.71 -2.88 24.41
C GLN A 64 14.94 -4.07 25.34
N ALA A 65 15.81 -5.00 24.95
CA ALA A 65 16.25 -6.09 25.83
C ALA A 65 16.93 -5.56 27.11
N GLN A 66 17.84 -4.59 26.98
CA GLN A 66 18.52 -3.93 28.12
C GLN A 66 17.55 -3.17 29.03
N ARG A 67 16.43 -2.69 28.48
CA ARG A 67 15.35 -2.03 29.24
C ARG A 67 14.37 -3.01 29.88
N GLY A 68 14.61 -4.33 29.76
CA GLY A 68 13.72 -5.37 30.30
C GLY A 68 12.39 -5.50 29.56
N GLN A 69 12.28 -4.96 28.34
CA GLN A 69 11.06 -5.11 27.54
C GLN A 69 11.06 -6.48 26.83
N PRO A 70 9.89 -7.13 26.69
CA PRO A 70 9.82 -8.46 26.10
C PRO A 70 10.05 -8.43 24.57
N PRO A 71 10.51 -9.54 23.97
CA PRO A 71 10.57 -9.68 22.52
C PRO A 71 9.17 -9.64 21.88
N LEU A 72 9.09 -9.17 20.63
CA LEU A 72 7.86 -9.24 19.84
C LEU A 72 7.82 -10.55 19.05
N VAL A 73 6.78 -11.36 19.30
CA VAL A 73 6.60 -12.67 18.65
C VAL A 73 5.93 -12.48 17.29
N LEU A 74 6.58 -12.94 16.23
CA LEU A 74 6.14 -12.78 14.84
C LEU A 74 6.33 -14.10 14.07
N ARG A 75 5.74 -14.15 12.88
CA ARG A 75 5.91 -15.23 11.92
C ARG A 75 6.64 -14.72 10.68
N LEU A 76 7.68 -15.43 10.26
CA LEU A 76 8.43 -15.16 9.03
C LEU A 76 7.84 -15.92 7.84
N VAL A 77 7.51 -15.20 6.77
CA VAL A 77 7.07 -15.73 5.47
C VAL A 77 8.04 -15.26 4.39
N VAL A 78 8.42 -16.15 3.48
CA VAL A 78 9.36 -15.83 2.38
C VAL A 78 8.63 -15.92 1.04
N ALA A 79 8.56 -14.80 0.33
CA ALA A 79 7.97 -14.74 -1.00
C ALA A 79 9.05 -14.95 -2.07
N HIS A 80 8.88 -15.97 -2.92
CA HIS A 80 9.76 -16.25 -4.05
C HIS A 80 9.08 -15.81 -5.35
N ASN A 81 9.64 -14.80 -6.03
CA ASN A 81 9.07 -14.23 -7.27
C ASN A 81 10.02 -14.37 -8.49
N GLY A 82 10.92 -15.35 -8.46
CA GLY A 82 11.88 -15.62 -9.55
C GLY A 82 13.07 -14.67 -9.67
N LYS A 83 13.14 -13.60 -8.86
CA LYS A 83 14.31 -12.71 -8.78
C LYS A 83 15.04 -12.88 -7.46
N HIS A 84 14.55 -12.20 -6.43
CA HIS A 84 15.13 -12.19 -5.09
C HIS A 84 14.04 -12.46 -4.06
N PRO A 85 14.32 -13.27 -3.03
CA PRO A 85 13.34 -13.55 -1.99
C PRO A 85 12.97 -12.25 -1.26
N VAL A 86 11.68 -12.10 -0.98
CA VAL A 86 11.17 -11.02 -0.11
C VAL A 86 10.80 -11.63 1.23
N TYR A 87 11.37 -11.10 2.30
CA TYR A 87 11.13 -11.55 3.66
C TYR A 87 10.03 -10.70 4.30
N LEU A 88 8.99 -11.35 4.81
CA LEU A 88 7.82 -10.72 5.39
C LEU A 88 7.63 -11.22 6.83
N LEU A 89 7.45 -10.29 7.76
CA LEU A 89 7.05 -10.57 9.13
C LEU A 89 5.56 -10.26 9.30
N THR A 90 4.84 -11.15 9.96
CA THR A 90 3.45 -10.89 10.36
C THR A 90 3.21 -11.26 11.81
N SER A 91 2.34 -10.51 12.49
CA SER A 91 1.87 -10.85 13.83
C SER A 91 0.82 -11.95 13.86
N VAL A 92 0.24 -12.32 12.71
CA VAL A 92 -0.69 -13.44 12.62
C VAL A 92 0.09 -14.75 12.61
N LEU A 93 0.22 -15.37 13.79
CA LEU A 93 1.04 -16.55 13.98
C LEU A 93 0.45 -17.81 13.33
N SER A 94 -0.87 -17.95 13.29
CA SER A 94 -1.54 -19.17 12.78
C SER A 94 -1.66 -19.18 11.24
N PRO A 95 -1.08 -20.18 10.53
CA PRO A 95 -1.28 -20.38 9.09
C PRO A 95 -2.72 -20.64 8.68
N SER A 96 -3.55 -21.20 9.57
CA SER A 96 -4.97 -21.41 9.28
C SER A 96 -5.79 -20.12 9.28
N ARG A 97 -5.33 -19.09 10.00
CA ARG A 97 -5.98 -17.77 10.03
C ARG A 97 -5.52 -16.87 8.89
N LEU A 98 -4.23 -16.94 8.56
CA LEU A 98 -3.64 -16.20 7.44
C LEU A 98 -2.56 -17.07 6.82
N SER A 99 -2.79 -17.59 5.63
CA SER A 99 -1.84 -18.47 4.94
C SER A 99 -0.68 -17.67 4.36
N ASP A 100 0.44 -18.35 4.07
CA ASP A 100 1.61 -17.72 3.46
C ASP A 100 1.27 -17.11 2.08
N ALA A 101 0.41 -17.78 1.31
CA ALA A 101 -0.08 -17.24 0.03
C ALA A 101 -0.87 -15.93 0.22
N GLN A 102 -1.75 -15.86 1.22
CA GLN A 102 -2.49 -14.64 1.54
C GLN A 102 -1.56 -13.52 2.04
N VAL A 103 -0.55 -13.85 2.84
CA VAL A 103 0.47 -12.87 3.28
C VAL A 103 1.15 -12.23 2.07
N ILE A 104 1.56 -13.05 1.10
CA ILE A 104 2.24 -12.59 -0.11
C ILE A 104 1.30 -11.74 -0.96
N GLU A 105 0.06 -12.16 -1.16
CA GLU A 105 -0.94 -11.42 -1.93
C GLU A 105 -1.26 -10.06 -1.30
N LEU A 106 -1.51 -10.03 0.01
CA LEU A 106 -1.78 -8.79 0.75
C LEU A 106 -0.60 -7.84 0.71
N TYR A 107 0.63 -8.36 0.82
CA TYR A 107 1.83 -7.55 0.68
C TYR A 107 1.97 -6.98 -0.75
N ALA A 108 1.64 -7.75 -1.79
CA ALA A 108 1.69 -7.27 -3.17
C ALA A 108 0.76 -6.07 -3.40
N ARG A 109 -0.40 -6.03 -2.73
CA ARG A 109 -1.34 -4.89 -2.78
C ARG A 109 -0.77 -3.59 -2.20
N ARG A 110 0.31 -3.64 -1.39
CA ARG A 110 1.00 -2.45 -0.83
C ARG A 110 1.36 -1.43 -1.92
N TRP A 111 1.76 -1.90 -3.10
CA TRP A 111 2.15 -1.01 -4.22
C TRP A 111 1.04 -0.05 -4.66
N GLY A 112 -0.22 -0.33 -4.29
CA GLY A 112 -1.36 0.55 -4.53
C GLY A 112 -1.16 1.97 -3.96
N ILE A 113 -0.47 2.14 -2.83
CA ILE A 113 -0.22 3.48 -2.26
C ILE A 113 0.75 4.30 -3.12
N GLU A 114 1.76 3.65 -3.71
CA GLU A 114 2.72 4.30 -4.61
C GLU A 114 2.05 4.76 -5.90
N LEU A 115 1.14 3.92 -6.43
CA LEU A 115 0.27 4.29 -7.54
C LEU A 115 -0.63 5.48 -7.17
N PHE A 116 -1.24 5.48 -5.98
CA PHE A 116 -2.05 6.60 -5.51
C PHE A 116 -1.24 7.90 -5.41
N TYR A 117 -0.03 7.88 -4.85
CA TYR A 117 0.85 9.06 -4.84
C TYR A 117 1.21 9.54 -6.25
N ARG A 118 1.43 8.61 -7.19
CA ARG A 118 1.65 8.96 -8.60
C ARG A 118 0.41 9.63 -9.19
N HIS A 119 -0.78 9.10 -8.91
CA HIS A 119 -2.03 9.69 -9.36
C HIS A 119 -2.22 11.11 -8.85
N LEU A 120 -1.96 11.36 -7.57
CA LEU A 120 -2.01 12.71 -6.99
C LEU A 120 -1.01 13.66 -7.67
N LYS A 121 0.27 13.27 -7.71
CA LYS A 121 1.34 14.14 -8.19
C LYS A 121 1.26 14.39 -9.70
N GLN A 122 1.02 13.34 -10.50
CA GLN A 122 1.12 13.39 -11.96
C GLN A 122 -0.26 13.49 -12.62
N THR A 123 -1.16 12.54 -12.39
CA THR A 123 -2.46 12.49 -13.09
C THR A 123 -3.39 13.62 -12.67
N PHE A 124 -3.43 13.92 -11.37
CA PHE A 124 -4.17 15.02 -10.78
C PHE A 124 -3.37 16.32 -10.73
N GLN A 125 -2.12 16.30 -11.22
CA GLN A 125 -1.25 17.46 -11.42
C GLN A 125 -0.94 18.27 -10.15
N ARG A 126 -0.91 17.61 -8.98
CA ARG A 126 -0.58 18.23 -7.69
C ARG A 126 0.86 18.02 -7.26
N ARG A 127 1.78 17.90 -8.23
CA ARG A 127 3.23 17.88 -7.95
C ARG A 127 3.74 19.23 -7.45
N LYS A 128 3.18 20.33 -7.97
CA LYS A 128 3.40 21.69 -7.50
C LYS A 128 2.05 22.24 -7.06
N LEU A 129 2.04 22.86 -5.88
CA LEU A 129 0.88 23.57 -5.36
C LEU A 129 0.91 25.01 -5.87
N ARG A 130 -0.25 25.66 -5.89
CA ARG A 130 -0.43 27.02 -6.39
C ARG A 130 -0.07 28.08 -5.36
N SER A 131 -0.35 27.83 -4.09
CA SER A 131 -0.07 28.81 -3.05
C SER A 131 1.41 28.85 -2.65
N ALA A 132 1.94 30.06 -2.45
CA ALA A 132 3.24 30.29 -1.84
C ALA A 132 3.20 30.36 -0.30
N SER A 133 2.01 30.46 0.30
CA SER A 133 1.85 30.35 1.76
C SER A 133 1.79 28.88 2.18
N ALA A 134 2.58 28.52 3.19
CA ALA A 134 2.64 27.15 3.71
C ALA A 134 1.27 26.65 4.22
N GLU A 135 0.50 27.50 4.87
CA GLU A 135 -0.83 27.17 5.38
C GLU A 135 -1.82 26.88 4.25
N ASN A 136 -1.89 27.79 3.26
CA ASN A 136 -2.75 27.62 2.10
C ASN A 136 -2.33 26.43 1.23
N ALA A 137 -1.02 26.16 1.13
CA ALA A 137 -0.50 24.98 0.45
C ALA A 137 -0.94 23.69 1.16
N ARG A 138 -0.96 23.66 2.50
CA ARG A 138 -1.50 22.53 3.27
C ARG A 138 -2.97 22.29 2.93
N VAL A 139 -3.79 23.34 2.95
CA VAL A 139 -5.21 23.27 2.61
C VAL A 139 -5.41 22.79 1.17
N GLU A 140 -4.64 23.32 0.21
CA GLU A 140 -4.70 22.88 -1.19
C GLU A 140 -4.39 21.38 -1.33
N MET A 141 -3.40 20.87 -0.60
CA MET A 141 -3.03 19.45 -0.61
C MET A 141 -4.10 18.57 0.03
N GLU A 142 -4.65 18.97 1.17
CA GLU A 142 -5.69 18.23 1.88
C GLU A 142 -6.96 18.09 1.05
N TRP A 143 -7.45 19.18 0.46
CA TRP A 143 -8.60 19.14 -0.43
C TRP A 143 -8.31 18.42 -1.75
N SER A 144 -7.06 18.45 -2.22
CA SER A 144 -6.65 17.66 -3.38
C SER A 144 -6.70 16.16 -3.10
N LEU A 145 -6.24 15.74 -1.93
CA LEU A 145 -6.31 14.35 -1.47
C LEU A 145 -7.75 13.90 -1.28
N ALA A 146 -8.55 14.67 -0.55
CA ALA A 146 -9.96 14.38 -0.29
C ALA A 146 -10.77 14.32 -1.59
N GLY A 147 -10.57 15.28 -2.50
CA GLY A 147 -11.24 15.31 -3.80
C GLY A 147 -10.85 14.12 -4.69
N LEU A 148 -9.56 13.78 -4.77
CA LEU A 148 -9.10 12.61 -5.52
C LEU A 148 -9.69 11.31 -4.96
N TRP A 149 -9.68 11.18 -3.64
CA TRP A 149 -10.25 10.02 -2.95
C TRP A 149 -11.77 9.91 -3.18
N ALA A 150 -12.52 11.00 -3.02
CA ALA A 150 -13.97 11.01 -3.22
C ALA A 150 -14.36 10.69 -4.67
N MET A 151 -13.63 11.25 -5.65
CA MET A 151 -13.86 10.93 -7.08
C MET A 151 -13.57 9.46 -7.38
N ALA A 152 -12.50 8.90 -6.81
CA ALA A 152 -12.16 7.48 -6.98
C ALA A 152 -13.22 6.58 -6.32
N LEU A 153 -13.63 6.88 -5.09
CA LEU A 153 -14.67 6.14 -4.38
C LEU A 153 -15.99 6.17 -5.14
N TYR A 154 -16.43 7.33 -5.65
CA TYR A 154 -17.64 7.42 -6.45
C TYR A 154 -17.53 6.55 -7.72
N ALA A 155 -16.38 6.58 -8.40
CA ALA A 155 -16.17 5.72 -9.56
C ALA A 155 -16.23 4.23 -9.22
N LEU A 156 -15.68 3.82 -8.07
CA LEU A 156 -15.75 2.44 -7.59
C LEU A 156 -17.20 2.01 -7.29
N VAL A 157 -17.97 2.84 -6.59
CA VAL A 157 -19.37 2.57 -6.28
C VAL A 157 -20.22 2.45 -7.55
N GLU A 158 -19.98 3.29 -8.56
CA GLU A 158 -20.71 3.16 -9.84
C GLU A 158 -20.30 1.92 -10.64
N ARG A 159 -19.04 1.48 -10.55
CA ARG A 159 -18.56 0.25 -11.20
C ARG A 159 -19.08 -1.01 -10.50
N GLU A 160 -19.16 -0.99 -9.18
CA GLU A 160 -19.69 -2.10 -8.37
C GLU A 160 -21.16 -2.39 -8.69
N LYS A 161 -21.96 -1.37 -9.01
CA LYS A 161 -23.34 -1.54 -9.48
C LYS A 161 -23.46 -2.38 -10.77
N ASP A 162 -22.41 -2.40 -11.59
CA ASP A 162 -22.31 -3.21 -12.80
C ASP A 162 -21.55 -4.54 -12.55
N GLY A 163 -21.26 -4.88 -11.29
CA GLY A 163 -20.50 -6.08 -10.91
C GLY A 163 -19.01 -6.01 -11.28
N ILE A 164 -18.50 -4.83 -11.63
CA ILE A 164 -17.10 -4.66 -12.05
C ILE A 164 -16.21 -4.56 -10.82
N SER A 165 -15.25 -5.46 -10.71
CA SER A 165 -14.32 -5.53 -9.58
C SER A 165 -13.53 -4.21 -9.38
N PRO A 166 -13.23 -3.80 -8.13
CA PRO A 166 -12.47 -2.59 -7.84
C PRO A 166 -11.09 -2.46 -8.52
N PRO A 167 -10.28 -3.54 -8.63
CA PRO A 167 -9.04 -3.49 -9.40
C PRO A 167 -9.28 -3.02 -10.84
N GLY A 168 -8.32 -2.27 -11.38
CA GLY A 168 -8.44 -1.77 -12.74
C GLY A 168 -9.19 -0.46 -12.91
N LEU A 169 -9.48 0.29 -11.84
CA LEU A 169 -9.99 1.66 -11.98
C LEU A 169 -8.95 2.58 -12.64
N SER A 170 -9.34 3.24 -13.74
CA SER A 170 -8.52 4.26 -14.39
C SER A 170 -8.77 5.64 -13.80
N VAL A 171 -7.96 6.04 -12.82
CA VAL A 171 -8.02 7.38 -12.21
C VAL A 171 -7.93 8.49 -13.28
N ALA A 172 -7.19 8.27 -14.37
CA ALA A 172 -7.10 9.22 -15.47
C ALA A 172 -8.42 9.38 -16.24
N GLN A 173 -9.17 8.31 -16.46
CA GLN A 173 -10.51 8.38 -17.06
C GLN A 173 -11.53 8.96 -16.08
N THR A 174 -11.46 8.60 -14.80
CA THR A 174 -12.28 9.20 -13.74
C THR A 174 -12.13 10.72 -13.73
N LEU A 175 -10.89 11.24 -13.68
CA LEU A 175 -10.64 12.68 -13.72
C LEU A 175 -11.13 13.34 -15.01
N ARG A 176 -11.01 12.65 -16.16
CA ARG A 176 -11.55 13.14 -17.44
C ARG A 176 -13.08 13.23 -17.40
N ALA A 177 -13.75 12.26 -16.80
CA ALA A 177 -15.21 12.25 -16.66
C ALA A 177 -15.70 13.44 -15.83
N PHE A 178 -15.11 13.69 -14.67
CA PHE A 178 -15.43 14.86 -13.84
C PHE A 178 -15.12 16.18 -14.55
N ARG A 179 -13.95 16.31 -15.18
CA ARG A 179 -13.58 17.52 -15.95
C ARG A 179 -14.53 17.77 -17.11
N ARG A 180 -15.01 16.71 -17.77
CA ARG A 180 -15.99 16.84 -18.85
C ARG A 180 -17.33 17.32 -18.31
N MET A 181 -17.84 16.71 -17.23
CA MET A 181 -19.07 17.16 -16.57
C MET A 181 -18.99 18.64 -16.15
N LEU A 182 -17.87 19.09 -15.58
CA LEU A 182 -17.69 20.49 -15.16
C LEU A 182 -17.63 21.47 -16.34
N ARG A 183 -17.21 21.02 -17.54
CA ARG A 183 -17.20 21.84 -18.76
C ARG A 183 -18.58 21.86 -19.43
N ASP A 184 -19.29 20.74 -19.39
CA ASP A 184 -20.60 20.54 -20.00
C ASP A 184 -21.74 21.00 -19.07
N TYR A 185 -21.57 22.14 -18.37
CA TYR A 185 -22.53 22.62 -17.37
C TYR A 185 -23.96 22.87 -17.92
N LEU A 186 -24.10 22.92 -19.25
CA LEU A 186 -25.34 22.97 -19.99
C LEU A 186 -25.67 21.59 -20.57
N HIS A 187 -26.17 20.69 -19.72
CA HIS A 187 -26.67 19.34 -20.03
C HIS A 187 -25.65 18.34 -20.64
N PRO A 188 -25.83 17.01 -20.46
CA PRO A 188 -25.09 16.04 -21.26
C PRO A 188 -25.42 16.29 -22.74
N ALA A 189 -24.44 16.74 -23.52
CA ALA A 189 -24.62 16.96 -24.95
C ALA A 189 -25.06 15.67 -25.70
N GLU A 190 -24.88 14.50 -25.08
CA GLU A 190 -25.12 13.19 -25.67
C GLU A 190 -25.81 12.24 -24.67
N ARG A 191 -26.85 11.55 -25.14
CA ARG A 191 -27.56 10.48 -24.39
C ARG A 191 -26.60 9.34 -24.08
N GLY A 192 -26.62 8.81 -22.85
CA GLY A 192 -25.74 7.71 -22.42
C GLY A 192 -24.28 8.12 -22.16
N ARG A 193 -23.99 9.42 -22.04
CA ARG A 193 -22.67 9.97 -21.72
C ARG A 193 -22.65 10.77 -20.42
N SER A 194 -23.54 10.42 -19.49
CA SER A 194 -23.56 11.02 -18.15
C SER A 194 -22.25 10.77 -17.41
N LEU A 195 -22.03 11.49 -16.30
CA LEU A 195 -20.89 11.22 -15.43
C LEU A 195 -20.86 9.73 -15.04
N ARG A 196 -22.00 9.16 -14.63
CA ARG A 196 -22.09 7.76 -14.18
C ARG A 196 -21.68 6.78 -15.28
N ASP A 197 -22.17 6.98 -16.50
CA ASP A 197 -21.81 6.14 -17.65
C ASP A 197 -20.29 6.16 -17.90
N ARG A 198 -19.68 7.35 -17.83
CA ARG A 198 -18.22 7.52 -18.01
C ARG A 198 -17.42 6.92 -16.86
N LEU A 199 -17.94 6.97 -15.63
CA LEU A 199 -17.29 6.36 -14.46
C LEU A 199 -17.31 4.83 -14.53
N ARG A 200 -18.40 4.22 -14.99
CA ARG A 200 -18.51 2.77 -15.23
C ARG A 200 -17.49 2.28 -16.24
N MET A 201 -17.26 3.07 -17.29
CA MET A 201 -16.26 2.79 -18.34
C MET A 201 -14.82 3.17 -17.95
N ALA A 202 -14.56 3.67 -16.73
CA ALA A 202 -13.25 4.14 -16.31
C ALA A 202 -12.30 2.98 -15.94
N THR A 203 -11.90 2.19 -16.93
CA THR A 203 -11.07 0.98 -16.78
C THR A 203 -9.65 1.20 -17.31
N ILE A 204 -8.65 0.66 -16.60
CA ILE A 204 -7.26 0.64 -17.07
C ILE A 204 -7.20 -0.17 -18.37
N ASP A 205 -6.45 0.36 -19.34
CA ASP A 205 -6.24 -0.31 -20.63
C ASP A 205 -5.73 -1.75 -20.45
N PRO A 206 -6.35 -2.76 -21.09
CA PRO A 206 -5.97 -4.16 -20.94
C PRO A 206 -4.64 -4.52 -21.65
N TYR A 207 -4.04 -3.61 -22.42
CA TYR A 207 -2.84 -3.94 -23.19
C TYR A 207 -1.62 -4.29 -22.30
N GLU A 208 -0.99 -5.42 -22.61
CA GLU A 208 0.26 -5.84 -21.99
C GLU A 208 1.41 -4.90 -22.34
N ARG A 209 1.85 -4.13 -21.35
CA ARG A 209 2.97 -3.21 -21.54
C ARG A 209 4.26 -4.00 -21.75
N ARG A 210 4.88 -3.80 -22.92
CA ARG A 210 6.25 -4.22 -23.18
C ARG A 210 7.19 -3.62 -22.12
N SER A 211 8.24 -4.37 -21.79
CA SER A 211 9.22 -3.91 -20.80
C SER A 211 9.73 -2.52 -21.14
N LYS A 212 9.68 -1.62 -20.15
CA LYS A 212 10.29 -0.29 -20.23
C LYS A 212 11.78 -0.32 -19.88
N ASP A 213 12.36 -1.50 -19.72
CA ASP A 213 13.81 -1.66 -19.65
C ASP A 213 14.42 -1.19 -20.97
N SER A 214 14.91 0.04 -20.96
CA SER A 214 15.93 0.47 -21.90
C SER A 214 17.12 -0.50 -21.74
N ARG A 215 17.44 -1.22 -22.81
CA ARG A 215 18.56 -2.18 -22.85
C ARG A 215 19.90 -1.47 -22.62
N ASP A 216 20.03 -0.23 -23.08
CA ASP A 216 21.25 0.59 -23.02
C ASP A 216 21.03 1.94 -22.30
N TYR A 217 20.50 1.94 -21.08
CA TYR A 217 20.53 3.17 -20.28
C TYR A 217 21.91 3.34 -19.64
N PRO A 218 22.73 4.32 -20.05
CA PRO A 218 24.15 4.43 -19.66
C PRO A 218 24.37 4.64 -18.16
N ARG A 219 23.31 4.99 -17.40
CA ARG A 219 23.34 5.16 -15.94
C ARG A 219 22.40 4.19 -15.21
N LYS A 220 22.21 2.97 -15.73
CA LYS A 220 21.38 1.97 -15.04
C LYS A 220 22.05 1.62 -13.70
N LYS A 221 21.46 2.08 -12.60
CA LYS A 221 21.94 1.75 -11.25
C LYS A 221 21.88 0.23 -11.07
N ARG A 222 23.03 -0.38 -10.76
CA ARG A 222 23.09 -1.77 -10.31
C ARG A 222 22.91 -1.77 -8.79
N GLU A 223 21.66 -1.83 -8.35
CA GLU A 223 21.34 -1.91 -6.93
C GLU A 223 21.43 -3.37 -6.48
N THR A 224 22.25 -3.63 -5.46
CA THR A 224 22.28 -4.95 -4.81
C THR A 224 20.96 -5.15 -4.07
N PRO A 225 20.25 -6.26 -4.29
CA PRO A 225 19.02 -6.55 -3.55
C PRO A 225 19.31 -6.64 -2.04
N PRO A 226 18.37 -6.23 -1.18
CA PRO A 226 18.51 -6.38 0.25
C PRO A 226 18.67 -7.86 0.61
N GLY A 227 19.68 -8.17 1.42
CA GLY A 227 19.94 -9.53 1.90
C GLY A 227 18.87 -10.06 2.85
N PRO A 228 18.95 -11.36 3.23
CA PRO A 228 18.09 -11.93 4.26
C PRO A 228 18.24 -11.20 5.60
N PRO A 229 17.18 -11.14 6.43
CA PRO A 229 17.31 -10.70 7.81
C PRO A 229 18.31 -11.60 8.56
N GLN A 230 19.06 -10.99 9.50
CA GLN A 230 20.13 -11.65 10.25
C GLN A 230 19.61 -12.46 11.43
#